data_AF-A0A7Y4RQM2-F1
#
_entry.id   AF-A0A7Y4RQM2-F1
#
_cell.length_a   1.000
_cell.length_b   1.000
_cell.length_c   1.000
_cell.angle_alpha   90.00
_cell.angle_beta   90.00
_cell.angle_gamma   90.00
#
_symmetry.space_group_name_H-M   'P 1'
#
loop_
_entity.id
_entity.type
_entity.pdbx_description
1 polymer ?
#
loop_
_entity_poly.entity_id
_entity_poly.type
_entity_poly.pdbx_seq_one_letter_code
_entity_poly.pdbx_strand_id
1 'polypeptide(L)'
;MRPLPPAAILLLLASLPLHAQGAPERDGVRLAVLDYVEGFYEGDTAKLVRSIRPEVVKFGYYKKRGENAYTGEAMTWSEFLSYANQVKTRGRPTPATAPKEIVILDVADQTASAKLTAWWGIDYLHLAKYDGKWMITQVLWQSPPPK
;
A
#
# COMPACT_ATOMS: atom_id res chain seq x y z
N MET A 1 15.08 -72.60 -4.22
CA MET A 1 14.33 -71.45 -3.70
C MET A 1 15.29 -70.29 -3.57
N ARG A 2 15.15 -69.23 -4.37
CA ARG A 2 16.00 -68.02 -4.32
C ARG A 2 15.21 -66.91 -3.60
N PRO A 3 15.77 -66.18 -2.63
CA PRO A 3 15.07 -65.07 -2.00
C PRO A 3 15.05 -63.85 -2.93
N LEU A 4 13.89 -63.19 -3.02
CA LEU A 4 13.73 -61.90 -3.70
C LEU A 4 14.31 -60.78 -2.80
N PRO A 5 14.92 -59.72 -3.35
CA PRO A 5 15.42 -58.61 -2.56
C PRO A 5 14.27 -57.67 -2.14
N PRO A 6 14.43 -56.91 -1.04
CA PRO A 6 13.42 -55.97 -0.58
C PRO A 6 13.28 -54.82 -1.59
N ALA A 7 12.05 -54.59 -2.06
CA ALA A 7 11.72 -53.44 -2.90
C ALA A 7 11.98 -52.14 -2.12
N ALA A 8 13.00 -51.39 -2.54
CA ALA A 8 13.24 -50.05 -2.04
C ALA A 8 12.13 -49.12 -2.56
N ILE A 9 11.21 -48.72 -1.68
CA ILE A 9 10.24 -47.67 -1.98
C ILE A 9 11.02 -46.34 -1.98
N LEU A 10 11.31 -45.85 -3.17
CA LEU A 10 11.85 -44.52 -3.39
C LEU A 10 10.72 -43.51 -3.17
N LEU A 11 10.68 -42.89 -1.99
CA LEU A 11 9.77 -41.80 -1.69
C LEU A 11 10.21 -40.57 -2.50
N LEU A 12 9.56 -40.31 -3.63
CA LEU A 12 9.80 -39.11 -4.43
C LEU A 12 9.22 -37.91 -3.66
N LEU A 13 10.08 -37.21 -2.89
CA LEU A 13 9.75 -35.90 -2.34
C LEU A 13 9.58 -34.93 -3.51
N ALA A 14 8.35 -34.76 -3.98
CA ALA A 14 8.00 -33.75 -4.94
C ALA A 14 8.34 -32.38 -4.33
N SER A 15 9.43 -31.78 -4.78
CA SER A 15 9.79 -30.40 -4.49
C SER A 15 8.77 -29.52 -5.20
N LEU A 16 7.65 -29.23 -4.54
CA LEU A 16 6.73 -28.21 -5.03
C LEU A 16 7.52 -26.89 -5.13
N PRO A 17 7.47 -26.18 -6.27
CA PRO A 17 8.05 -24.86 -6.35
C PRO A 17 7.20 -23.92 -5.49
N LEU A 18 7.57 -23.81 -4.21
CA LEU A 18 7.37 -22.56 -3.47
C LEU A 18 8.15 -21.49 -4.26
N HIS A 19 7.67 -20.25 -4.35
CA HIS A 19 8.24 -19.11 -5.11
C HIS A 19 7.60 -18.73 -6.46
N ALA A 20 6.27 -18.85 -6.58
CA ALA A 20 5.51 -18.04 -7.54
C ALA A 20 4.72 -16.88 -6.90
N GLN A 21 4.79 -16.71 -5.57
CA GLN A 21 4.04 -15.66 -4.86
C GLN A 21 4.64 -14.25 -5.08
N GLY A 22 5.92 -14.11 -5.45
CA GLY A 22 6.57 -12.79 -5.49
C GLY A 22 5.92 -11.74 -6.42
N ALA A 23 5.61 -12.09 -7.68
CA ALA A 23 5.05 -11.12 -8.63
C ALA A 23 3.57 -10.79 -8.35
N PRO A 24 2.66 -11.76 -8.16
CA PRO A 24 1.26 -11.46 -7.85
C PRO A 24 1.06 -10.68 -6.54
N GLU A 25 1.87 -10.96 -5.51
CA GLU A 25 1.78 -10.24 -4.24
C GLU A 25 2.25 -8.79 -4.37
N ARG A 26 3.35 -8.55 -5.09
CA ARG A 26 3.83 -7.19 -5.39
C ARG A 26 2.82 -6.41 -6.21
N ASP A 27 2.16 -7.03 -7.19
CA ASP A 27 1.10 -6.38 -7.96
C ASP A 27 -0.10 -6.02 -7.06
N GLY A 28 -0.50 -6.91 -6.14
CA GLY A 28 -1.54 -6.63 -5.16
C GLY A 28 -1.21 -5.45 -4.24
N VAL A 29 0.02 -5.38 -3.73
CA VAL A 29 0.52 -4.23 -2.95
C VAL A 29 0.51 -2.96 -3.81
N ARG A 30 0.98 -3.04 -5.07
CA ARG A 30 0.99 -1.90 -6.00
C ARG A 30 -0.41 -1.35 -6.23
N LEU A 31 -1.38 -2.24 -6.46
CA LEU A 31 -2.78 -1.88 -6.70
C LEU A 31 -3.39 -1.19 -5.47
N ALA A 32 -3.13 -1.70 -4.27
CA ALA A 32 -3.62 -1.05 -3.04
C ALA A 32 -3.05 0.38 -2.88
N VAL A 33 -1.76 0.59 -3.14
CA VAL A 33 -1.15 1.92 -3.08
C VAL A 33 -1.65 2.83 -4.21
N LEU A 34 -1.89 2.28 -5.40
CA LEU A 34 -2.45 3.03 -6.53
C LEU A 34 -3.87 3.52 -6.23
N ASP A 35 -4.71 2.63 -5.68
CA ASP A 35 -6.06 2.96 -5.25
C ASP A 35 -6.09 4.04 -4.17
N TYR A 36 -5.14 3.99 -3.23
CA TYR A 36 -4.98 5.02 -2.20
C TYR A 36 -4.73 6.40 -2.82
N VAL A 37 -3.74 6.52 -3.71
CA VAL A 37 -3.39 7.82 -4.31
C VAL A 37 -4.47 8.33 -5.26
N GLU A 38 -5.02 7.47 -6.11
CA GLU A 38 -6.08 7.83 -7.06
C GLU A 38 -7.40 8.16 -6.36
N GLY A 39 -7.71 7.47 -5.25
CA GLY A 39 -8.88 7.77 -4.43
C GLY A 39 -8.87 9.22 -3.91
N PHE A 40 -7.71 9.74 -3.53
CA PHE A 40 -7.58 11.15 -3.16
C PHE A 40 -7.57 12.09 -4.37
N TYR A 41 -6.92 11.71 -5.47
CA TYR A 41 -6.80 12.58 -6.66
C TYR A 41 -8.15 12.80 -7.36
N GLU A 42 -8.98 11.76 -7.37
CA GLU A 42 -10.24 11.72 -8.08
C GLU A 42 -11.44 11.96 -7.15
N GLY A 43 -11.21 11.96 -5.83
CA GLY A 43 -12.28 12.02 -4.84
C GLY A 43 -13.17 10.78 -4.83
N ASP A 44 -12.60 9.62 -5.16
CA ASP A 44 -13.29 8.34 -5.23
C ASP A 44 -13.12 7.54 -3.93
N THR A 45 -14.11 7.67 -3.06
CA THR A 45 -14.14 6.95 -1.78
C THR A 45 -14.20 5.43 -1.92
N ALA A 46 -14.68 4.89 -3.06
CA ALA A 46 -14.67 3.45 -3.28
C ALA A 46 -13.24 2.92 -3.45
N LYS A 47 -12.33 3.71 -4.05
CA LYS A 47 -10.90 3.36 -4.09
C LYS A 47 -10.28 3.36 -2.69
N LEU A 48 -10.67 4.32 -1.84
CA LEU A 48 -10.17 4.38 -0.47
C LEU A 48 -10.66 3.19 0.37
N VAL A 49 -11.95 2.88 0.33
CA VAL A 49 -12.56 1.75 1.05
C VAL A 49 -11.92 0.42 0.65
N ARG A 50 -11.56 0.25 -0.62
CA ARG A 50 -10.95 -1.01 -1.08
C ARG A 50 -9.46 -1.12 -0.73
N SER A 51 -8.76 -0.02 -0.45
CA SER A 51 -7.31 0.00 -0.25
C SER A 51 -6.86 0.25 1.19
N ILE A 52 -7.73 0.75 2.07
CA ILE A 52 -7.35 1.19 3.42
C ILE A 52 -8.23 0.50 4.45
N ARG A 53 -7.63 0.07 5.56
CA ARG A 53 -8.38 -0.43 6.73
C ARG A 53 -9.05 0.72 7.48
N PRO A 54 -10.31 0.59 7.94
CA PRO A 54 -10.93 1.60 8.79
C PRO A 54 -10.15 1.90 10.08
N GLU A 55 -9.35 0.94 10.55
CA GLU A 55 -8.48 1.06 11.73
C GLU A 55 -7.12 1.72 11.44
N VAL A 56 -6.96 2.32 10.26
CA VAL A 56 -5.70 2.94 9.80
C VAL A 56 -5.17 4.00 10.77
N VAL A 57 -3.85 3.98 10.97
CA VAL A 57 -3.12 5.04 11.67
C VAL A 57 -2.39 5.90 10.65
N LYS A 58 -2.81 7.16 10.47
CA LYS A 58 -2.09 8.13 9.64
C LYS A 58 -1.56 9.29 10.48
N PHE A 59 -0.28 9.58 10.31
CA PHE A 59 0.38 10.75 10.87
C PHE A 59 1.27 11.42 9.83
N GLY A 60 1.31 12.75 9.87
CA GLY A 60 1.95 13.59 8.87
C GLY A 60 2.83 14.65 9.45
N TYR A 61 3.81 15.09 8.66
CA TYR A 61 4.61 16.28 8.94
C TYR A 61 4.58 17.24 7.75
N TYR A 62 4.03 18.43 7.96
CA TYR A 62 3.95 19.46 6.92
C TYR A 62 4.55 20.79 7.41
N LYS A 63 4.98 21.63 6.48
CA LYS A 63 5.39 23.00 6.79
C LYS A 63 4.24 23.96 6.52
N LYS A 64 3.93 24.80 7.51
CA LYS A 64 2.99 25.91 7.31
C LYS A 64 3.64 26.98 6.44
N ARG A 65 2.80 27.75 5.74
CA ARG A 65 3.28 28.84 4.88
C ARG A 65 4.05 29.86 5.73
N GLY A 66 5.33 30.07 5.40
CA GLY A 66 6.20 31.01 6.11
C GLY A 66 6.95 30.40 7.30
N GLU A 67 6.76 29.11 7.60
CA GLU A 67 7.46 28.41 8.68
C GLU A 67 8.50 27.41 8.15
N ASN A 68 9.65 27.33 8.82
CA ASN A 68 10.70 26.36 8.49
C ASN A 68 10.55 25.03 9.24
N ALA A 69 9.89 25.04 10.39
CA ALA A 69 9.66 23.87 11.22
C ALA A 69 8.50 23.01 10.68
N TYR A 70 8.56 21.71 10.92
CA TYR A 70 7.45 20.81 10.63
C TYR A 70 6.40 20.87 11.74
N THR A 71 5.13 20.91 11.33
CA THR A 71 3.96 20.66 12.19
C THR A 71 3.48 19.23 11.96
N GLY A 72 3.18 18.53 13.05
CA GLY A 72 2.61 17.19 13.01
C GLY A 72 1.09 17.21 12.99
N GLU A 73 0.46 16.31 12.23
CA GLU A 73 -0.99 16.09 12.29
C GLU A 73 -1.37 14.62 12.10
N ALA A 74 -2.41 14.19 12.82
CA ALA A 74 -3.04 12.90 12.59
C ALA A 74 -4.22 13.06 11.62
N MET A 75 -4.55 11.99 10.89
CA MET A 75 -5.72 11.94 10.04
C MET A 75 -6.47 10.62 10.28
N THR A 76 -7.74 10.73 10.61
CA THR A 76 -8.64 9.60 10.91
C THR A 76 -9.30 9.03 9.65
N TRP A 77 -9.92 7.86 9.79
CA TRP A 77 -10.68 7.24 8.71
C TRP A 77 -11.81 8.11 8.14
N SER A 78 -12.59 8.76 8.99
CA SER A 78 -13.67 9.65 8.56
C SER A 78 -13.13 10.89 7.83
N GLU A 79 -11.97 11.39 8.22
CA GLU A 79 -11.30 12.51 7.55
C GLU A 79 -10.80 12.13 6.16
N PHE A 80 -10.34 10.88 5.94
CA PHE A 80 -9.98 10.42 4.60
C PHE A 80 -11.16 10.50 3.63
N LEU A 81 -12.30 9.94 4.03
CA LEU A 81 -13.51 9.97 3.23
C LEU A 81 -14.01 11.40 3.02
N SER A 82 -13.93 12.22 4.06
CA SER A 82 -14.31 13.64 3.99
C SER A 82 -13.43 14.40 3.01
N TYR A 83 -12.12 14.18 3.03
CA TYR A 83 -11.18 14.80 2.09
C TYR A 83 -11.50 14.40 0.65
N ALA A 84 -11.64 13.10 0.37
CA ALA A 84 -11.95 12.63 -0.97
C ALA A 84 -13.29 13.20 -1.50
N ASN A 85 -14.33 13.22 -0.65
CA ASN A 85 -15.59 13.85 -1.00
C ASN A 85 -15.42 15.35 -1.30
N GLN A 86 -14.60 16.09 -0.55
CA GLN A 86 -14.32 17.49 -0.84
C GLN A 86 -13.59 17.68 -2.18
N VAL A 87 -12.66 16.80 -2.54
CA VAL A 87 -12.02 16.84 -3.88
C VAL A 87 -13.08 16.67 -4.97
N LYS A 88 -13.97 15.69 -4.82
CA LYS A 88 -15.07 15.44 -5.75
C LYS A 88 -16.03 16.63 -5.88
N THR A 89 -16.43 17.24 -4.76
CA THR A 89 -17.39 18.36 -4.78
C THR A 89 -16.80 19.67 -5.28
N ARG A 90 -15.49 19.91 -5.09
CA ARG A 90 -14.80 21.10 -5.63
C ARG A 90 -14.74 21.12 -7.16
N GLY A 91 -14.97 19.98 -7.83
CA GLY A 91 -14.97 19.89 -9.29
C GLY A 91 -13.63 20.24 -9.93
N ARG A 92 -12.54 20.17 -9.16
CA ARG A 92 -11.16 20.46 -9.60
C ARG A 92 -10.31 19.22 -9.30
N PRO A 93 -10.36 18.21 -10.18
CA PRO A 93 -9.57 17.01 -9.98
C PRO A 93 -8.08 17.35 -10.00
N THR A 94 -7.29 16.55 -9.29
CA THR A 94 -5.83 16.66 -9.38
C THR A 94 -5.38 16.46 -10.84
N PRO A 95 -4.46 17.27 -11.39
CA PRO A 95 -4.01 17.12 -12.77
C PRO A 95 -3.48 15.71 -13.07
N ALA A 96 -3.71 15.21 -14.29
CA ALA A 96 -3.21 13.90 -14.71
C ALA A 96 -1.67 13.76 -14.64
N THR A 97 -0.97 14.90 -14.63
CA THR A 97 0.49 14.98 -14.48
C THR A 97 0.96 14.93 -13.03
N ALA A 98 0.06 14.86 -12.05
CA ALA A 98 0.45 14.75 -10.66
C ALA A 98 1.23 13.45 -10.42
N PRO A 99 2.33 13.50 -9.65
CA PRO A 99 3.16 12.32 -9.44
C PRO A 99 2.38 11.23 -8.71
N LYS A 100 2.65 9.98 -9.05
CA LYS A 100 2.13 8.77 -8.38
C LYS A 100 3.16 7.65 -8.44
N GLU A 101 4.38 7.99 -8.08
CA GLU A 101 5.50 7.05 -8.14
C GLU A 101 5.42 6.09 -6.95
N ILE A 102 5.36 4.79 -7.24
CA ILE A 102 5.22 3.73 -6.24
C ILE A 102 6.46 2.84 -6.27
N VAL A 103 7.16 2.79 -5.14
CA VAL A 103 8.29 1.90 -4.89
C VAL A 103 7.89 0.91 -3.80
N ILE A 104 7.80 -0.37 -4.14
CA ILE A 104 7.55 -1.44 -3.16
C ILE A 104 8.89 -1.81 -2.52
N LEU A 105 9.00 -1.58 -1.22
CA LEU A 105 10.23 -1.76 -0.46
C LEU A 105 10.41 -3.22 -0.06
N ASP A 106 9.36 -3.85 0.48
CA ASP A 106 9.38 -5.25 0.91
C ASP A 106 7.97 -5.88 0.87
N VAL A 107 7.91 -7.19 0.67
CA VAL A 107 6.69 -8.00 0.72
C VAL A 107 6.98 -9.34 1.40
N ALA A 108 6.33 -9.57 2.54
CA ALA A 108 6.30 -10.84 3.24
C ALA A 108 4.97 -11.58 2.95
N ASP A 109 4.67 -12.62 3.72
CA ASP A 109 3.44 -13.41 3.61
C ASP A 109 2.17 -12.60 3.96
N GLN A 110 2.22 -11.84 5.06
CA GLN A 110 1.09 -11.17 5.69
C GLN A 110 1.25 -9.65 5.73
N THR A 111 2.46 -9.14 5.50
CA THR A 111 2.81 -7.71 5.59
C THR A 111 3.60 -7.23 4.38
N ALA A 112 3.53 -5.93 4.10
CA ALA A 112 4.32 -5.29 3.06
C ALA A 112 4.61 -3.83 3.41
N SER A 113 5.64 -3.26 2.79
CA SER A 113 5.97 -1.84 2.90
C SER A 113 6.20 -1.21 1.53
N ALA A 114 5.75 0.03 1.37
CA ALA A 114 5.88 0.78 0.14
C ALA A 114 6.18 2.26 0.43
N LYS A 115 6.85 2.91 -0.52
CA LYS A 115 7.00 4.36 -0.59
C LYS A 115 6.17 4.87 -1.76
N LEU A 116 5.38 5.91 -1.52
CA LEU A 116 4.66 6.66 -2.54
C LEU A 116 5.23 8.07 -2.60
N THR A 117 5.43 8.58 -3.81
CA THR A 117 5.65 10.01 -4.07
C THR A 117 4.45 10.56 -4.84
N ALA A 118 3.75 11.48 -4.19
CA ALA A 118 2.51 12.12 -4.62
C ALA A 118 2.65 13.66 -4.62
N TRP A 119 1.68 14.40 -5.16
CA TRP A 119 1.83 15.87 -5.27
C TRP A 119 1.92 16.56 -3.91
N TRP A 120 1.33 15.94 -2.88
CA TRP A 120 1.41 16.41 -1.50
C TRP A 120 2.72 16.05 -0.80
N GLY A 121 3.56 15.18 -1.37
CA GLY A 121 4.84 14.79 -0.77
C GLY A 121 5.14 13.30 -0.83
N ILE A 122 5.65 12.75 0.28
CA ILE A 122 6.13 11.37 0.38
C ILE A 122 5.37 10.65 1.48
N ASP A 123 4.88 9.46 1.17
CA ASP A 123 4.23 8.56 2.13
C ASP A 123 5.05 7.27 2.25
N TYR A 124 5.30 6.82 3.47
CA TYR A 124 5.67 5.46 3.80
C TYR A 124 4.42 4.72 4.25
N LEU A 125 4.08 3.66 3.54
CA LEU A 125 2.88 2.88 3.75
C LEU A 125 3.25 1.50 4.28
N HIS A 126 2.56 1.07 5.33
CA HIS A 126 2.56 -0.31 5.77
C HIS A 126 1.21 -0.94 5.40
N LEU A 127 1.28 -2.13 4.82
CA LEU A 127 0.13 -2.89 4.36
C LEU A 127 0.11 -4.25 5.05
N ALA A 128 -1.10 -4.79 5.21
CA ALA A 128 -1.31 -6.17 5.62
C ALA A 128 -2.36 -6.83 4.73
N LYS A 129 -2.32 -8.16 4.67
CA LYS A 129 -3.21 -8.96 3.82
C LYS A 129 -4.45 -9.42 4.58
N TYR A 130 -5.63 -8.98 4.18
CA TYR A 130 -6.90 -9.36 4.80
C TYR A 130 -7.73 -10.14 3.80
N ASP A 131 -8.11 -11.37 4.13
CA ASP A 131 -8.94 -12.24 3.27
C ASP A 131 -8.39 -12.34 1.83
N GLY A 132 -7.06 -12.46 1.71
CA GLY A 132 -6.37 -12.52 0.42
C GLY A 132 -6.09 -11.17 -0.25
N LYS A 133 -6.49 -10.05 0.35
CA LYS A 133 -6.38 -8.71 -0.22
C LYS A 133 -5.43 -7.79 0.55
N TRP A 134 -4.52 -7.13 -0.15
CA TRP A 134 -3.64 -6.13 0.44
C TRP A 134 -4.39 -4.84 0.78
N MET A 135 -4.23 -4.36 2.02
CA MET A 135 -4.83 -3.12 2.49
C MET A 135 -3.83 -2.35 3.37
N ILE A 136 -3.83 -1.03 3.26
CA ILE A 136 -3.00 -0.11 4.03
C ILE A 136 -3.55 -0.02 5.45
N THR A 137 -2.66 -0.19 6.43
CA THR A 137 -2.96 -0.11 7.86
C THR A 137 -2.26 1.07 8.53
N GLN A 138 -1.16 1.55 7.95
CA GLN A 138 -0.43 2.71 8.49
C GLN A 138 0.11 3.58 7.36
N VAL A 139 0.08 4.89 7.58
CA VAL A 139 0.64 5.89 6.68
C VAL A 139 1.44 6.90 7.50
N LEU A 140 2.74 6.98 7.23
CA LEU A 140 3.59 8.07 7.70
C LEU A 140 3.92 8.96 6.52
N TRP A 141 3.54 10.24 6.55
CA TRP A 141 3.76 11.12 5.41
C TRP A 141 4.47 12.41 5.78
N GLN A 142 5.07 13.06 4.79
CA GLN A 142 5.57 14.42 4.92
C GLN A 142 5.37 15.22 3.63
N SER A 143 5.25 16.54 3.76
CA SER A 143 5.30 17.47 2.62
C SER A 143 6.63 17.33 1.86
N PRO A 144 6.75 17.77 0.59
CA PRO A 144 8.00 17.68 -0.15
C PRO A 144 9.17 18.30 0.63
N PRO A 145 10.35 17.68 0.62
CA PRO A 145 11.51 18.23 1.31
C PRO A 145 11.89 19.60 0.71
N PRO A 146 12.57 20.47 1.47
CA PRO A 146 13.20 21.66 0.91
C PRO A 146 14.09 21.27 -0.28
N LYS A 147 14.08 22.10 -1.33
CA LYS A 147 15.06 22.01 -2.41
C LYS A 147 16.38 22.65 -1.98
#